data_AF-A0A6I5WZW8-F1
#
_entry.id   AF-A0A6I5WZW8-F1
#
_cell.length_a   1.000
_cell.length_b   1.000
_cell.length_c   1.000
_cell.angle_alpha   90.00
_cell.angle_beta   90.00
_cell.angle_gamma   90.00
#
_symmetry.space_group_name_H-M   'P 1'
#
loop_
_entity.id
_entity.type
_entity.pdbx_description
1 polymer ?
#
loop_
_entity_poly.entity_id
_entity_poly.type
_entity_poly.pdbx_seq_one_letter_code
_entity_poly.pdbx_strand_id
1 'polypeptide(L)' 'MDDEQRQERAELISRMFALLTAKLEDGAGIGGEAQERDLQSEQVQDAASRLIDLGQEITAVAQAIEQLNLGRESN' A
#
# COMPACT_ATOMS: atom_id res chain seq x y z
N MET A 1 19.20 6.56 19.96
CA MET A 1 18.09 7.26 19.29
C MET A 1 17.54 8.25 20.29
N ASP A 2 17.71 9.55 20.04
CA ASP A 2 17.11 10.59 20.85
C ASP A 2 15.57 10.58 20.70
N ASP A 3 14.87 11.35 21.52
CA ASP A 3 13.40 11.40 21.51
C ASP A 3 12.86 12.01 20.19
N GLU A 4 13.62 12.91 19.57
CA GLU A 4 13.27 13.56 18.31
C GLU A 4 13.28 12.57 17.14
N GLN A 5 14.34 11.78 16.99
CA GLN A 5 14.43 10.71 16.00
C GLN A 5 13.36 9.64 16.19
N ARG A 6 12.99 9.32 17.43
CA ARG A 6 11.89 8.39 17.73
C ARG A 6 10.54 8.94 17.30
N GLN A 7 10.31 10.23 17.53
CA GLN A 7 9.08 10.92 17.14
C GLN A 7 8.97 11.03 15.61
N GLU A 8 10.01 11.50 14.92
CA GLU A 8 10.04 11.58 13.46
C GLU A 8 9.78 10.22 12.80
N ARG A 9 10.38 9.15 13.34
CA ARG A 9 10.16 7.79 12.86
C ARG A 9 8.72 7.32 13.08
N ALA A 10 8.13 7.61 14.24
CA ALA A 10 6.73 7.26 14.52
C ALA A 10 5.77 7.99 13.57
N GLU A 11 6.04 9.27 13.28
CA GLU A 11 5.27 10.05 12.31
C GLU A 11 5.40 9.48 10.89
N LEU A 12 6.61 9.08 10.48
CA LEU A 12 6.82 8.48 9.17
C LEU A 12 6.06 7.16 9.03
N ILE A 13 6.11 6.29 10.05
CA ILE A 13 5.34 5.04 10.07
C ILE A 13 3.84 5.32 9.98
N SER A 14 3.34 6.32 10.72
CA SER A 14 1.93 6.73 10.66
C SER A 14 1.52 7.19 9.25
N ARG A 15 2.37 7.97 8.58
CA ARG A 15 2.13 8.39 7.18
C ARG A 15 2.14 7.21 6.20
N MET A 16 3.02 6.23 6.41
CA MET A 16 3.04 5.01 5.60
C MET A 16 1.77 4.18 5.79
N PHE A 17 1.23 4.08 7.01
CA PHE A 17 -0.07 3.44 7.23
C PHE A 17 -1.21 4.18 6.52
N ALA A 18 -1.22 5.52 6.56
CA ALA A 18 -2.21 6.30 5.83
C ALA A 18 -2.13 6.05 4.30
N LEU A 19 -0.91 5.99 3.75
CA LEU A 19 -0.70 5.67 2.34
C LEU A 19 -1.17 4.25 1.99
N LEU A 20 -0.87 3.28 2.85
CA LEU A 20 -1.31 1.89 2.67
C LEU A 20 -2.84 1.80 2.68
N THR A 21 -3.52 2.50 3.59
CA THR A 21 -4.98 2.58 3.63
C THR A 21 -5.54 3.13 2.33
N ALA A 22 -5.03 4.27 1.84
CA ALA A 22 -5.49 4.85 0.59
C ALA A 22 -5.33 3.88 -0.59
N LYS A 23 -4.20 3.17 -0.67
CA LYS A 23 -3.96 2.16 -1.72
C LYS A 23 -4.94 0.98 -1.62
N LEU A 24 -5.24 0.52 -0.41
CA LEU A 24 -6.22 -0.56 -0.21
C LEU A 24 -7.63 -0.11 -0.60
N GLU A 25 -7.99 1.14 -0.36
CA GLU A 25 -9.26 1.73 -0.81
C GLU A 25 -9.33 1.80 -2.34
N ASP A 26 -8.27 2.23 -3.03
CA ASP A 26 -8.17 2.18 -4.49
C ASP A 26 -8.39 0.76 -5.01
N GLY A 27 -7.76 -0.24 -4.38
CA GLY A 27 -7.90 -1.65 -4.73
C GLY A 27 -9.31 -2.19 -4.54
N ALA A 28 -9.98 -1.78 -3.47
CA ALA A 28 -11.39 -2.10 -3.25
C ALA A 28 -12.27 -1.47 -4.34
N GLY A 29 -11.96 -0.25 -4.79
CA GLY A 29 -12.61 0.42 -5.92
C GLY A 29 -12.47 -0.39 -7.21
N ILE A 30 -11.24 -0.76 -7.60
CA ILE A 30 -10.97 -1.57 -8.80
C ILE A 30 -11.68 -2.93 -8.70
N GLY A 31 -11.63 -3.58 -7.55
CA GLY A 31 -12.32 -4.84 -7.32
C GLY A 31 -13.84 -4.71 -7.44
N GLY A 32 -14.41 -3.57 -7.04
CA GLY A 32 -15.83 -3.26 -7.21
C GLY A 32 -16.21 -3.06 -8.67
N GLU A 33 -15.43 -2.27 -9.42
CA GLU A 33 -15.59 -2.08 -10.87
C GLU A 33 -15.58 -3.42 -11.61
N ALA A 34 -14.65 -4.32 -11.26
CA ALA A 34 -14.48 -5.63 -11.88
C ALA A 34 -15.60 -6.65 -11.58
N GLN A 35 -16.54 -6.34 -10.67
CA GLN A 35 -17.64 -7.22 -10.29
C GLN A 35 -18.97 -6.89 -11.00
N GLU A 36 -19.00 -5.87 -11.85
CA GLU A 36 -20.21 -5.47 -12.57
C GLU A 36 -20.68 -6.57 -13.55
N ARG A 37 -22.01 -6.68 -13.74
CA ARG A 37 -22.64 -7.82 -14.42
C ARG A 37 -22.46 -7.86 -15.94
N ASP A 38 -21.92 -6.81 -16.56
CA ASP A 38 -21.86 -6.67 -18.03
C ASP A 38 -20.47 -6.22 -18.54
N LEU A 39 -19.40 -6.57 -17.81
CA LEU A 39 -18.06 -6.23 -18.25
C LEU A 39 -17.63 -7.05 -19.47
N GLN A 40 -17.00 -6.35 -20.42
CA GLN A 40 -16.27 -6.99 -21.50
C GLN A 40 -14.96 -7.61 -20.98
N SER A 41 -14.48 -8.65 -21.67
CA SER A 41 -13.24 -9.33 -21.24
C SER A 41 -12.04 -8.39 -21.16
N GLU A 42 -11.98 -7.35 -21.99
CA GLU A 42 -10.90 -6.35 -21.96
C GLU A 42 -10.96 -5.52 -20.67
N GLN A 43 -12.15 -5.15 -20.20
CA GLN A 43 -12.33 -4.40 -18.95
C GLN A 43 -11.93 -5.23 -17.73
N VAL A 44 -12.23 -6.53 -17.74
CA VAL A 44 -11.80 -7.46 -16.68
C VAL A 44 -10.27 -7.60 -16.66
N GLN A 45 -9.64 -7.69 -17.83
CA GLN A 45 -8.18 -7.78 -17.95
C GLN A 45 -7.49 -6.48 -17.51
N ASP A 46 -8.03 -5.33 -17.89
CA ASP A 46 -7.55 -4.02 -17.45
C ASP A 46 -7.61 -3.88 -15.93
N ALA A 47 -8.75 -4.20 -15.32
CA ALA A 47 -8.91 -4.18 -13.87
C ALA A 47 -7.93 -5.15 -13.16
N ALA A 48 -7.71 -6.34 -13.74
CA ALA A 48 -6.71 -7.28 -13.21
C ALA A 48 -5.28 -6.71 -13.29
N SER A 49 -4.92 -6.05 -14.39
CA SER A 49 -3.60 -5.40 -14.53
C SER A 49 -3.42 -4.29 -13.50
N ARG A 50 -4.42 -3.42 -13.35
CA ARG A 50 -4.42 -2.33 -12.36
C ARG A 50 -4.28 -2.86 -10.93
N LEU A 51 -4.95 -3.97 -10.60
CA LEU A 51 -4.81 -4.63 -9.29
C LEU A 51 -3.40 -5.20 -9.05
N ILE A 52 -2.76 -5.76 -10.09
CA ILE A 52 -1.39 -6.27 -10.00
C ILE A 52 -0.41 -5.12 -9.73
N ASP A 53 -0.53 -4.03 -10.50
CA ASP A 53 0.33 -2.84 -10.33
C ASP A 53 0.16 -2.24 -8.93
N LEU A 54 -1.08 -2.10 -8.47
CA LEU A 54 -1.38 -1.65 -7.11
C LEU A 54 -0.80 -2.58 -6.04
N GLY A 55 -0.82 -3.90 -6.25
CA GLY A 55 -0.21 -4.88 -5.36
C GLY A 55 1.31 -4.69 -5.22
N GLN A 56 1.99 -4.28 -6.29
CA GLN A 56 3.42 -3.94 -6.25
C GLN A 56 3.67 -2.68 -5.41
N GLU A 57 2.83 -1.65 -5.57
CA GLU A 57 2.91 -0.42 -4.78
C GLU A 57 2.67 -0.70 -3.29
N ILE A 58 1.65 -1.48 -2.95
CA ILE A 58 1.36 -1.93 -1.58
C ILE A 58 2.56 -2.66 -0.97
N THR A 59 3.19 -3.55 -1.75
CA THR A 59 4.38 -4.29 -1.31
C THR A 59 5.54 -3.35 -1.01
N ALA A 60 5.78 -2.35 -1.85
CA ALA A 60 6.84 -1.37 -1.63
C ALA A 60 6.61 -0.55 -0.35
N VAL A 61 5.37 -0.14 -0.06
CA VAL A 61 5.02 0.56 1.19
C VAL A 61 5.23 -0.35 2.40
N ALA A 62 4.80 -1.62 2.33
CA ALA A 62 5.00 -2.60 3.39
C ALA A 62 6.49 -2.83 3.69
N GLN A 63 7.32 -2.95 2.65
CA GLN A 63 8.78 -3.08 2.78
C GLN A 63 9.41 -1.82 3.41
N ALA A 64 8.94 -0.62 3.06
CA ALA A 64 9.41 0.61 3.68
C ALA A 64 9.09 0.63 5.20
N ILE A 65 7.90 0.19 5.59
CA ILE A 65 7.53 0.04 7.01
C ILE A 65 8.44 -0.99 7.70
N GLU A 66 8.68 -2.13 7.05
CA GLU A 66 9.57 -3.17 7.57
C GLU A 66 11.00 -2.64 7.78
N GLN A 67 11.58 -1.94 6.81
CA GLN A 67 12.92 -1.36 6.92
C GLN A 67 13.00 -0.32 8.05
N LEU A 68 12.00 0.55 8.15
CA LEU A 68 11.89 1.49 9.27
C LEU A 68 11.78 0.74 10.60
N ASN A 69 11.17 -0.44 10.63
CA ASN A 69 11.04 -1.25 11.83
C ASN A 69 12.32 -2.02 12.20
N LEU A 70 12.99 -2.65 11.23
CA LEU A 70 14.23 -3.42 11.39
C LEU A 70 15.45 -2.56 11.70
N GLY A 71 15.42 -1.27 11.33
CA GLY A 71 16.40 -0.28 11.83
C GLY A 71 16.47 -0.16 13.36
N ARG A 72 15.58 -0.84 14.09
CA ARG A 72 15.56 -1.00 15.56
C ARG A 72 16.47 -2.13 16.08
N GLU A 73 16.79 -3.14 15.27
CA GLU A 73 17.52 -4.33 15.71
C GLU A 73 19.03 -4.29 15.42
N SER A 74 19.48 -3.34 14.60
CA SER A 74 20.89 -3.21 14.18
C SER A 74 21.69 -2.10 14.90
N ASN A 75 21.16 -1.54 15.99
CA ASN A 75 21.80 -0.54 16.86
C ASN A 75 21.55 -0.88 18.33
#